data_AF-A0A4R8LNY2-F1
#
_entry.id   AF-A0A4R8LNY2-F1
#
_cell.length_a   1.000
_cell.length_b   1.000
_cell.length_c   1.000
_cell.angle_alpha   90.00
_cell.angle_beta   90.00
_cell.angle_gamma   90.00
#
_symmetry.space_group_name_H-M   'P 1'
#
loop_
_entity.id
_entity.type
_entity.pdbx_description
1 polymer ?
#
loop_
_entity_poly.entity_id
_entity_poly.type
_entity_poly.pdbx_seq_one_letter_code
_entity_poly.pdbx_strand_id
1 'polypeptide(L)'
;MTKATISKYQTIALSSSSYLPVMFWFYPSVAVHYAFLDAQWAVLAVVLIGVWVNWMHGKFNDRFPNMTGADPAVLLFGKPLGKLIVIVYMPVYILFVSLSLYFAISLMKYFFPHTPRYILGAAMTLVSWRGAWCGIEALGRTAAIVHPLTFAGIIAAFTAILFQAKHPMLPLAIASPKATAIATYHLLPLYLGVDLILILSPYYAHKNKVSAWYPVYGSIASGIIVLLVFFSIVMNLGWSPVERLAYPVQVVIQLIRLRGFLVERLGIVIIILSVAFTTLFISNHIWGISTTIARIFGQSDHQFKPYTLFVAPCVYTLSLIVQSTVEARSLVYNILTPVTWLLIVIIPTAKLVTSYVRNIRTDDREEGPRQIKQPNQTYRRTQRRTRGKA
;
A
#
# COMPACT_ATOMS: atom_id res chain seq x y z
N MET A 1 -25.05 -15.33 7.41
CA MET A 1 -23.61 -15.65 7.27
C MET A 1 -22.82 -14.67 8.11
N THR A 2 -21.93 -15.15 8.97
CA THR A 2 -20.99 -14.32 9.74
C THR A 2 -20.05 -13.60 8.78
N LYS A 3 -19.91 -12.29 8.94
CA LYS A 3 -18.99 -11.46 8.15
C LYS A 3 -17.57 -11.99 8.34
N ALA A 4 -16.85 -12.28 7.26
CA ALA A 4 -15.46 -12.70 7.32
C ALA A 4 -14.65 -11.62 8.06
N THR A 5 -13.88 -12.01 9.07
CA THR A 5 -13.01 -11.08 9.82
C THR A 5 -11.56 -11.52 9.71
N ILE A 6 -10.68 -10.57 9.41
CA ILE A 6 -9.24 -10.79 9.35
C ILE A 6 -8.57 -10.20 10.59
N SER A 7 -7.48 -10.84 11.05
CA SER A 7 -6.77 -10.38 12.23
C SER A 7 -6.10 -9.02 11.98
N LYS A 8 -5.76 -8.29 13.06
CA LYS A 8 -5.01 -7.03 12.97
C LYS A 8 -3.71 -7.21 12.17
N TYR A 9 -3.00 -8.29 12.43
CA TYR A 9 -1.74 -8.59 11.74
C TYR A 9 -1.95 -8.85 10.24
N GLN A 10 -2.96 -9.67 9.88
CA GLN A 10 -3.31 -9.92 8.48
C GLN A 10 -3.70 -8.64 7.74
N THR A 11 -4.45 -7.76 8.41
CA THR A 11 -4.88 -6.47 7.85
C THR A 11 -3.68 -5.56 7.58
N ILE A 12 -2.74 -5.45 8.54
CA ILE A 12 -1.50 -4.68 8.37
C ILE A 12 -0.64 -5.26 7.25
N ALA A 13 -0.48 -6.59 7.20
CA ALA A 13 0.28 -7.25 6.16
C ALA A 13 -0.30 -7.01 4.77
N LEU A 14 -1.62 -7.13 4.62
CA LEU A 14 -2.32 -6.84 3.37
C LEU A 14 -2.20 -5.37 2.97
N SER A 15 -2.48 -4.43 3.88
CA SER A 15 -2.38 -3.00 3.58
C SER A 15 -0.97 -2.62 3.12
N SER A 16 0.06 -3.12 3.80
CA SER A 16 1.45 -2.82 3.49
C SER A 16 1.92 -3.44 2.18
N SER A 17 1.41 -4.65 1.87
CA SER A 17 1.64 -5.29 0.58
C SER A 17 0.99 -4.58 -0.60
N SER A 18 0.09 -3.61 -0.35
CA SER A 18 -0.73 -3.01 -1.39
C SER A 18 -0.07 -1.87 -2.15
N TYR A 19 1.09 -1.33 -1.76
CA TYR A 19 1.62 -0.15 -2.45
C TYR A 19 3.10 -0.24 -2.88
N LEU A 20 3.93 -1.03 -2.20
CA LEU A 20 5.37 -1.10 -2.50
C LEU A 20 5.75 -1.56 -3.92
N PRO A 21 5.19 -2.64 -4.50
CA PRO A 21 5.82 -3.35 -5.62
C PRO A 21 6.10 -2.56 -6.91
N VAL A 22 5.31 -1.52 -7.21
CA VAL A 22 5.27 -0.91 -8.55
C VAL A 22 6.57 -0.20 -8.88
N MET A 23 7.01 0.66 -7.97
CA MET A 23 8.23 1.45 -8.15
C MET A 23 9.40 0.91 -7.34
N PHE A 24 9.19 -0.08 -6.47
CA PHE A 24 10.21 -0.57 -5.53
C PHE A 24 11.57 -0.79 -6.19
N TRP A 25 11.60 -1.35 -7.39
CA TRP A 25 12.83 -1.72 -8.08
C TRP A 25 13.60 -0.57 -8.72
N PHE A 26 12.95 0.57 -8.98
CA PHE A 26 13.53 1.69 -9.73
C PHE A 26 13.37 3.06 -9.08
N TYR A 27 12.64 3.19 -7.97
CA TYR A 27 12.48 4.47 -7.27
C TYR A 27 13.79 5.15 -6.86
N PRO A 28 14.92 4.45 -6.56
CA PRO A 28 16.17 5.15 -6.25
C PRO A 28 16.69 5.93 -7.46
N SER A 29 16.56 5.38 -8.67
CA SER A 29 16.91 6.07 -9.92
C SER A 29 16.00 7.29 -10.13
N VAL A 30 14.70 7.18 -9.84
CA VAL A 30 13.76 8.32 -9.91
C VAL A 30 14.17 9.43 -8.95
N ALA A 31 14.45 9.08 -7.69
CA ALA A 31 14.81 10.05 -6.68
C ALA A 31 16.10 10.80 -7.08
N VAL A 32 17.14 10.08 -7.50
CA VAL A 32 18.42 10.67 -7.89
C VAL A 32 18.32 11.43 -9.22
N HIS A 33 17.49 10.99 -10.17
CA HIS A 33 17.30 11.72 -11.42
C HIS A 33 16.72 13.13 -11.21
N TYR A 34 15.75 13.27 -10.31
CA TYR A 34 15.10 14.55 -10.08
C TYR A 34 15.76 15.42 -9.01
N ALA A 35 16.37 14.81 -7.98
CA ALA A 35 16.93 15.54 -6.83
C ALA A 35 18.44 15.34 -6.63
N PHE A 36 19.08 14.44 -7.39
CA PHE A 36 20.50 14.10 -7.27
C PHE A 36 20.94 13.93 -5.81
N LEU A 37 21.78 14.84 -5.29
CA LEU A 37 22.29 14.83 -3.92
C LEU A 37 21.23 15.08 -2.83
N ASP A 38 20.04 15.58 -3.19
CA ASP A 38 18.92 15.79 -2.26
C ASP A 38 17.91 14.63 -2.27
N ALA A 39 18.19 13.54 -3.01
CA ALA A 39 17.23 12.46 -3.19
C ALA A 39 16.85 11.75 -1.88
N GLN A 40 17.73 11.69 -0.87
CA GLN A 40 17.39 11.21 0.48
C GLN A 40 16.27 12.03 1.12
N TRP A 41 16.27 13.35 0.92
CA TRP A 41 15.23 14.23 1.45
C TRP A 41 13.92 14.03 0.70
N ALA A 42 13.97 13.79 -0.61
CA ALA A 42 12.79 13.50 -1.40
C ALA A 42 12.15 12.15 -1.01
N VAL A 43 12.98 11.14 -0.75
CA VAL A 43 12.55 9.81 -0.27
C VAL A 43 11.99 9.90 1.15
N LEU A 44 12.62 10.67 2.04
CA LEU A 44 12.07 10.91 3.37
C LEU A 44 10.72 11.63 3.31
N ALA A 45 10.62 12.68 2.49
CA ALA A 45 9.39 13.44 2.32
C ALA A 45 8.24 12.57 1.79
N VAL A 46 8.48 11.72 0.78
CA VAL A 46 7.42 10.82 0.27
C VAL A 46 7.02 9.77 1.31
N VAL A 47 7.95 9.30 2.15
CA VAL A 47 7.63 8.40 3.26
C VAL A 47 6.73 9.08 4.29
N LEU A 48 7.07 10.32 4.68
CA LEU A 48 6.25 11.09 5.62
C LEU A 48 4.85 11.40 5.05
N ILE A 49 4.75 11.74 3.77
CA ILE A 49 3.47 11.91 3.08
C ILE A 49 2.70 10.59 3.07
N GLY A 50 3.34 9.47 2.75
CA GLY A 50 2.73 8.14 2.78
C GLY A 50 2.16 7.77 4.14
N VAL A 51 2.89 8.06 5.22
CA VAL A 51 2.43 7.86 6.61
C VAL A 51 1.22 8.74 6.92
N TRP A 52 1.27 10.01 6.54
CA TRP A 52 0.16 10.96 6.73
C TRP A 52 -1.09 10.54 5.95
N VAL A 53 -0.96 10.14 4.67
CA VAL A 53 -2.06 9.64 3.86
C VAL A 53 -2.67 8.38 4.49
N ASN A 54 -1.86 7.45 4.97
CA ASN A 54 -2.35 6.24 5.67
C ASN A 54 -3.10 6.58 6.95
N TRP A 55 -2.64 7.57 7.71
CA TRP A 55 -3.36 8.07 8.88
C TRP A 55 -4.72 8.67 8.51
N MET A 56 -4.81 9.44 7.42
CA MET A 56 -6.09 9.96 6.93
C MET A 56 -7.06 8.84 6.54
N HIS A 57 -6.57 7.81 5.85
CA HIS A 57 -7.36 6.62 5.49
C HIS A 57 -7.83 5.87 6.73
N GLY A 58 -6.98 5.72 7.74
CA GLY A 58 -7.35 5.16 9.02
C GLY A 58 -8.46 5.96 9.72
N LYS A 59 -8.36 7.30 9.73
CA LYS A 59 -9.40 8.18 10.28
C LYS A 59 -10.73 8.05 9.52
N PHE A 60 -10.65 7.90 8.20
CA PHE A 60 -11.82 7.69 7.37
C PHE A 60 -12.50 6.35 7.66
N ASN A 61 -11.73 5.26 7.75
CA ASN A 61 -12.21 3.93 8.10
C ASN A 61 -12.80 3.87 9.52
N ASP A 62 -12.26 4.65 10.46
CA ASP A 62 -12.85 4.78 11.79
C ASP A 62 -14.25 5.37 11.79
N ARG A 63 -14.54 6.22 10.79
CA ARG A 63 -15.84 6.88 10.61
C ARG A 63 -16.83 6.04 9.80
N PHE A 64 -16.33 5.19 8.90
CA PHE A 64 -17.11 4.35 8.00
C PHE A 64 -16.74 2.86 8.09
N PRO A 65 -16.78 2.23 9.30
CA PRO A 65 -16.19 0.91 9.51
C PRO A 65 -16.85 -0.22 8.71
N ASN A 66 -18.12 -0.07 8.36
CA ASN A 66 -18.90 -1.11 7.69
C ASN A 66 -19.01 -0.91 6.17
N MET A 67 -18.38 0.14 5.62
CA MET A 67 -18.49 0.50 4.21
C MET A 67 -17.28 0.01 3.41
N THR A 68 -17.46 -0.28 2.12
CA THR A 68 -16.37 -0.75 1.25
C THR A 68 -16.48 -0.21 -0.17
N GLY A 69 -15.35 -0.16 -0.88
CA GLY A 69 -15.27 0.23 -2.29
C GLY A 69 -15.99 1.55 -2.58
N ALA A 70 -17.09 1.46 -3.34
CA ALA A 70 -17.87 2.60 -3.79
C ALA A 70 -18.75 3.25 -2.71
N ASP A 71 -19.07 2.53 -1.63
CA ASP A 71 -20.11 2.91 -0.70
C ASP A 71 -19.89 4.26 -0.02
N PRO A 72 -18.69 4.58 0.51
CA PRO A 72 -18.47 5.86 1.17
C PRO A 72 -18.60 7.04 0.21
N ALA A 73 -18.18 6.87 -1.05
CA ALA A 73 -18.32 7.92 -2.06
C ALA A 73 -19.79 8.18 -2.42
N VAL A 74 -20.58 7.11 -2.57
CA VAL A 74 -22.02 7.20 -2.82
C VAL A 74 -22.76 7.85 -1.65
N LEU A 75 -22.40 7.53 -0.42
CA LEU A 75 -23.01 8.14 0.77
C LEU A 75 -22.69 9.63 0.89
N LEU A 76 -21.43 10.03 0.65
CA LEU A 76 -20.98 11.40 0.86
C LEU A 76 -21.39 12.36 -0.26
N PHE A 77 -21.35 11.91 -1.51
CA PHE A 77 -21.58 12.75 -2.70
C PHE A 77 -22.90 12.47 -3.41
N GLY A 78 -23.66 11.47 -2.96
CA GLY A 78 -24.88 10.99 -3.61
C GLY A 78 -24.59 9.92 -4.69
N LYS A 79 -25.64 9.21 -5.09
CA LYS A 79 -25.56 8.05 -5.99
C LYS A 79 -24.92 8.33 -7.37
N PRO A 80 -25.30 9.38 -8.12
CA PRO A 80 -24.72 9.58 -9.46
C PRO A 80 -23.25 10.02 -9.38
N LEU A 81 -22.95 11.04 -8.56
CA LEU A 81 -21.61 11.60 -8.45
C LEU A 81 -20.64 10.63 -7.76
N GLY A 82 -21.08 9.96 -6.69
CA GLY A 82 -20.27 8.96 -5.99
C GLY A 82 -19.89 7.78 -6.88
N LYS A 83 -20.82 7.27 -7.69
CA LYS A 83 -20.51 6.22 -8.68
C LYS A 83 -19.57 6.72 -9.77
N LEU A 84 -19.78 7.93 -10.28
CA LEU A 84 -18.93 8.51 -11.32
C LEU A 84 -17.48 8.63 -10.84
N ILE A 85 -17.25 9.15 -9.63
CA ILE A 85 -15.92 9.25 -9.02
C ILE A 85 -15.24 7.88 -9.01
N VAL A 86 -15.96 6.83 -8.59
CA VAL A 86 -15.45 5.46 -8.51
C VAL A 86 -15.11 4.89 -9.88
N ILE A 87 -16.02 5.03 -10.84
CA ILE A 87 -15.85 4.51 -12.21
C ILE A 87 -14.65 5.17 -12.90
N VAL A 88 -14.44 6.48 -12.70
CA VAL A 88 -13.36 7.23 -13.35
C VAL A 88 -11.97 6.77 -12.90
N TYR A 89 -11.77 6.40 -11.63
CA TYR A 89 -10.45 5.96 -11.17
C TYR A 89 -10.16 4.47 -11.44
N MET A 90 -11.17 3.67 -11.78
CA MET A 90 -11.01 2.23 -12.00
C MET A 90 -9.99 1.88 -13.11
N PRO A 91 -10.05 2.48 -14.32
CA PRO A 91 -9.03 2.24 -15.35
C PRO A 91 -7.61 2.55 -14.89
N VAL A 92 -7.44 3.57 -14.04
CA VAL A 92 -6.13 3.96 -13.50
C VAL A 92 -5.60 2.89 -12.55
N TYR A 93 -6.44 2.33 -11.69
CA TYR A 93 -6.04 1.19 -10.84
C TYR A 93 -5.72 -0.07 -11.65
N ILE A 94 -6.47 -0.34 -12.72
CA ILE A 94 -6.13 -1.47 -13.61
C ILE A 94 -4.76 -1.22 -14.25
N LEU A 95 -4.51 -0.02 -14.79
CA LEU A 95 -3.21 0.36 -15.35
C LEU A 95 -2.08 0.24 -14.31
N PHE A 96 -2.31 0.69 -13.07
CA PHE A 96 -1.37 0.57 -11.97
C PHE A 96 -0.95 -0.88 -11.73
N VAL A 97 -1.93 -1.79 -11.63
CA VAL A 97 -1.65 -3.22 -11.41
C VAL A 97 -0.98 -3.86 -12.63
N SER A 98 -1.37 -3.48 -13.84
CA SER A 98 -0.74 -3.92 -15.08
C SER A 98 0.72 -3.51 -15.18
N LEU A 99 1.05 -2.28 -14.78
CA LEU A 99 2.43 -1.80 -14.75
C LEU A 99 3.25 -2.53 -13.68
N SER A 100 2.68 -2.82 -12.51
CA SER A 100 3.34 -3.68 -11.50
C SER A 100 3.67 -5.07 -12.06
N LEU A 101 2.72 -5.69 -12.77
CA LEU A 101 2.93 -6.97 -13.42
C LEU A 101 4.02 -6.86 -14.50
N TYR A 102 4.00 -5.81 -15.32
CA TYR A 102 5.05 -5.55 -16.32
C TYR A 102 6.44 -5.45 -15.68
N PHE A 103 6.60 -4.66 -14.61
CA PHE A 103 7.89 -4.51 -13.93
C PHE A 103 8.34 -5.82 -13.28
N ALA A 104 7.42 -6.60 -12.71
CA ALA A 104 7.74 -7.91 -12.14
C ALA A 104 8.22 -8.90 -13.22
N ILE A 105 7.53 -8.98 -14.36
CA ILE A 105 7.94 -9.81 -15.50
C ILE A 105 9.31 -9.36 -16.01
N SER A 106 9.52 -8.05 -16.13
CA SER A 106 10.78 -7.47 -16.60
C SER A 106 11.95 -7.80 -15.66
N LEU A 107 11.70 -7.82 -14.35
CA LEU A 107 12.67 -8.27 -13.36
C LEU A 107 12.96 -9.77 -13.51
N MET A 108 11.94 -10.61 -13.67
CA MET A 108 12.10 -12.05 -13.85
C MET A 108 12.89 -12.41 -15.12
N LYS A 109 12.83 -11.60 -16.17
CA LYS A 109 13.60 -11.81 -17.42
C LYS A 109 15.12 -11.81 -17.21
N TYR A 110 15.63 -11.18 -16.15
CA TYR A 110 17.06 -11.28 -15.79
C TYR A 110 17.46 -12.69 -15.34
N PHE A 111 16.51 -13.49 -14.84
CA PHE A 111 16.71 -14.86 -14.36
C PHE A 111 16.26 -15.91 -15.38
N PHE A 112 15.23 -15.57 -16.16
CA PHE A 112 14.63 -16.43 -17.16
C PHE A 112 14.71 -15.76 -18.56
N PRO A 113 15.93 -15.58 -19.11
CA PRO A 113 16.13 -14.82 -20.35
C PRO A 113 15.50 -15.48 -21.57
N HIS A 114 15.37 -16.81 -21.58
CA HIS A 114 14.76 -17.56 -22.68
C HIS A 114 13.25 -17.72 -22.55
N THR A 115 12.67 -17.49 -21.36
CA THR A 115 11.22 -17.60 -21.17
C THR A 115 10.52 -16.36 -21.76
N PRO A 116 9.54 -16.53 -22.65
CA PRO A 116 8.77 -15.40 -23.18
C PRO A 116 8.00 -14.65 -22.09
N ARG A 117 7.86 -13.32 -22.25
CA ARG A 117 7.18 -12.45 -21.29
C ARG A 117 5.72 -12.86 -21.04
N TYR A 118 5.01 -13.30 -22.08
CA TYR A 118 3.62 -13.71 -21.97
C TYR A 118 3.45 -14.96 -21.09
N ILE A 119 4.40 -15.91 -21.09
CA ILE A 119 4.34 -17.09 -20.23
C ILE A 119 4.50 -16.70 -18.76
N LEU A 120 5.49 -15.85 -18.45
CA LEU A 120 5.73 -15.34 -17.10
C LEU A 120 4.51 -14.54 -16.60
N GLY A 121 3.97 -13.65 -17.44
CA GLY A 121 2.79 -12.86 -17.12
C GLY A 121 1.55 -13.72 -16.90
N ALA A 122 1.33 -14.74 -17.73
CA ALA A 122 0.21 -15.66 -17.58
C ALA A 122 0.31 -16.45 -16.27
N ALA A 123 1.48 -17.00 -15.95
CA ALA A 123 1.71 -17.73 -14.70
C ALA A 123 1.43 -16.86 -13.47
N MET A 124 2.02 -15.66 -13.42
CA MET A 124 1.79 -14.72 -12.30
C MET A 124 0.32 -14.29 -12.21
N THR A 125 -0.33 -14.01 -13.33
CA THR A 125 -1.74 -13.61 -13.36
C THR A 125 -2.65 -14.74 -12.91
N LEU A 126 -2.42 -15.99 -13.35
CA LEU A 126 -3.23 -17.13 -12.97
C LEU A 126 -3.17 -17.41 -11.47
N VAL A 127 -1.97 -17.40 -10.89
CA VAL A 127 -1.81 -17.54 -9.43
C VAL A 127 -2.48 -16.38 -8.71
N SER A 128 -2.32 -15.16 -9.22
CA SER A 128 -2.92 -13.97 -8.59
C SER A 128 -4.44 -13.97 -8.65
N TRP A 129 -5.00 -14.35 -9.79
CA TRP A 129 -6.43 -14.50 -10.00
C TRP A 129 -7.00 -15.59 -9.09
N ARG A 130 -6.31 -16.74 -8.96
CA ARG A 130 -6.73 -17.81 -8.04
C ARG A 130 -6.73 -17.34 -6.59
N GLY A 131 -5.72 -16.56 -6.19
CA GLY A 131 -5.65 -15.92 -4.87
C GLY A 131 -6.82 -14.96 -4.63
N ALA A 132 -7.11 -14.09 -5.60
CA ALA A 132 -8.26 -13.19 -5.55
C ALA A 132 -9.59 -13.96 -5.44
N TRP A 133 -9.76 -15.04 -6.21
CA TRP A 133 -10.97 -15.88 -6.23
C TRP A 133 -11.27 -16.54 -4.87
N CYS A 134 -10.23 -16.89 -4.10
CA CYS A 134 -10.37 -17.40 -2.74
C CYS A 134 -10.93 -16.36 -1.74
N GLY A 135 -10.84 -15.08 -2.07
CA GLY A 135 -11.33 -13.98 -1.24
C GLY A 135 -10.39 -13.59 -0.09
N ILE A 136 -10.89 -12.66 0.74
CA ILE A 136 -10.06 -11.89 1.67
C ILE A 136 -9.41 -12.72 2.79
N GLU A 137 -10.05 -13.79 3.26
CA GLU A 137 -9.47 -14.64 4.30
C GLU A 137 -8.22 -15.38 3.84
N ALA A 138 -8.26 -15.89 2.60
CA ALA A 138 -7.11 -16.55 2.01
C ALA A 138 -5.98 -15.54 1.75
N LEU A 139 -6.31 -14.37 1.21
CA LEU A 139 -5.35 -13.27 1.04
C LEU A 139 -4.72 -12.88 2.37
N GLY A 140 -5.51 -12.75 3.45
CA GLY A 140 -5.04 -12.42 4.78
C GLY A 140 -4.06 -13.48 5.33
N ARG A 141 -4.39 -14.77 5.20
CA ARG A 141 -3.49 -15.87 5.60
C ARG A 141 -2.20 -15.88 4.80
N THR A 142 -2.27 -15.71 3.48
CA THR A 142 -1.09 -15.62 2.61
C THR A 142 -0.24 -14.40 2.96
N ALA A 143 -0.86 -13.24 3.19
CA ALA A 143 -0.16 -12.02 3.58
C ALA A 143 0.57 -12.18 4.92
N ALA A 144 -0.05 -12.84 5.89
CA ALA A 144 0.59 -13.12 7.18
C ALA A 144 1.86 -13.99 7.08
N ILE A 145 2.07 -14.70 5.97
CA ILE A 145 3.27 -15.51 5.73
C ILE A 145 4.25 -14.76 4.82
N VAL A 146 3.77 -14.28 3.68
CA VAL A 146 4.61 -13.67 2.64
C VAL A 146 5.17 -12.33 3.12
N HIS A 147 4.36 -11.50 3.77
CA HIS A 147 4.79 -10.17 4.23
C HIS A 147 5.97 -10.22 5.20
N PRO A 148 5.91 -10.90 6.38
CA PRO A 148 7.05 -10.90 7.30
C PRO A 148 8.30 -11.52 6.68
N LEU A 149 8.16 -12.57 5.87
CA LEU A 149 9.29 -13.24 5.25
C LEU A 149 9.99 -12.32 4.26
N THR A 150 9.23 -11.62 3.40
CA THR A 150 9.78 -10.63 2.47
C THR A 150 10.41 -9.45 3.21
N PHE A 151 9.76 -8.90 4.24
CA PHE A 151 10.30 -7.80 5.04
C PHE A 151 11.59 -8.21 5.75
N ALA A 152 11.62 -9.37 6.40
CA ALA A 152 12.81 -9.88 7.08
C ALA A 152 13.96 -10.13 6.09
N GLY A 153 13.65 -10.73 4.93
CA GLY A 153 14.63 -10.94 3.87
C GLY A 153 15.24 -9.64 3.36
N ILE A 154 14.40 -8.64 3.06
CA ILE A 154 14.86 -7.31 2.61
C ILE A 154 15.68 -6.62 3.71
N ILE A 155 15.21 -6.60 4.96
CA ILE A 155 15.94 -5.98 6.07
C ILE A 155 17.31 -6.64 6.24
N ALA A 156 17.37 -7.97 6.31
CA ALA A 156 18.63 -8.70 6.46
C ALA A 156 19.59 -8.43 5.29
N ALA A 157 19.12 -8.56 4.05
CA ALA A 157 19.95 -8.36 2.86
C ALA A 157 20.45 -6.92 2.73
N PHE A 158 19.56 -5.93 2.85
CA PHE A 158 19.94 -4.53 2.65
C PHE A 158 20.71 -3.94 3.82
N THR A 159 20.54 -4.46 5.03
CA THR A 159 21.43 -4.14 6.17
C THR A 159 22.83 -4.68 5.92
N ALA A 160 22.96 -5.93 5.45
CA ALA A 160 24.26 -6.51 5.10
C ALA A 160 24.95 -5.75 3.95
N ILE A 161 24.19 -5.26 2.96
CA ILE A 161 24.69 -4.36 1.91
C ILE A 161 25.16 -3.04 2.50
N LEU A 162 24.38 -2.46 3.42
CA LEU A 162 24.69 -1.15 4.00
C LEU A 162 26.03 -1.18 4.75
N PHE A 163 26.30 -2.26 5.49
CA PHE A 163 27.58 -2.45 6.19
C PHE A 163 28.78 -2.61 5.25
N GLN A 164 28.55 -2.93 3.97
CA GLN A 164 29.60 -3.04 2.94
C GLN A 164 29.75 -1.75 2.11
N ALA A 165 29.07 -0.66 2.50
CA ALA A 165 29.07 0.59 1.76
C ALA A 165 30.48 1.14 1.53
N LYS A 166 30.75 1.52 0.28
CA LYS A 166 32.04 2.09 -0.17
C LYS A 166 32.06 3.62 -0.17
N HIS A 167 30.88 4.24 -0.23
CA HIS A 167 30.71 5.69 -0.36
C HIS A 167 29.77 6.21 0.74
N PRO A 168 30.23 6.32 2.00
CA PRO A 168 29.34 6.64 3.12
C PRO A 168 28.93 8.13 3.19
N MET A 169 29.43 8.99 2.31
CA MET A 169 29.13 10.42 2.35
C MET A 169 27.70 10.70 1.89
N LEU A 170 26.87 11.14 2.84
CA LEU A 170 25.51 11.62 2.62
C LEU A 170 25.45 13.14 2.84
N PRO A 171 24.96 13.92 1.87
CA PRO A 171 24.72 15.34 2.06
C PRO A 171 23.71 15.58 3.18
N LEU A 172 24.11 16.35 4.20
CA LEU A 172 23.25 16.67 5.36
C LEU A 172 22.40 17.92 5.12
N ALA A 173 22.80 18.81 4.22
CA ALA A 173 22.02 19.99 3.86
C ALA A 173 21.17 19.71 2.61
N ILE A 174 20.01 20.35 2.53
CA ILE A 174 19.21 20.41 1.30
C ILE A 174 19.82 21.47 0.39
N ALA A 175 20.33 21.08 -0.77
CA ALA A 175 20.93 22.00 -1.74
C ALA A 175 19.85 22.73 -2.58
N SER A 176 18.78 22.03 -2.95
CA SER A 176 17.70 22.49 -3.81
C SER A 176 16.35 21.96 -3.31
N PRO A 177 15.63 22.76 -2.49
CA PRO A 177 14.28 22.43 -2.05
C PRO A 177 13.31 22.19 -3.21
N LYS A 178 13.49 22.90 -4.33
CA LYS A 178 12.68 22.72 -5.55
C LYS A 178 12.90 21.34 -6.17
N ALA A 179 14.14 20.90 -6.32
CA ALA A 179 14.46 19.58 -6.87
C ALA A 179 13.93 18.46 -5.96
N THR A 180 14.09 18.65 -4.64
CA THR A 180 13.51 17.77 -3.62
C THR A 180 11.99 17.62 -3.80
N ALA A 181 11.27 18.73 -3.93
CA ALA A 181 9.81 18.72 -4.12
C ALA A 181 9.38 18.02 -5.42
N ILE A 182 10.09 18.24 -6.53
CA ILE A 182 9.84 17.57 -7.82
C ILE A 182 10.07 16.07 -7.70
N ALA A 183 11.16 15.64 -7.06
CA ALA A 183 11.42 14.24 -6.82
C ALA A 183 10.33 13.61 -5.93
N THR A 184 9.92 14.28 -4.85
CA THR A 184 8.80 13.82 -4.00
C THR A 184 7.51 13.68 -4.79
N TYR A 185 7.22 14.62 -5.70
CA TYR A 185 6.07 14.55 -6.59
C TYR A 185 6.09 13.26 -7.42
N HIS A 186 7.22 12.93 -8.06
CA HIS A 186 7.38 11.73 -8.88
C HIS A 186 7.50 10.42 -8.10
N LEU A 187 7.82 10.46 -6.81
CA LEU A 187 7.91 9.27 -5.96
C LEU A 187 6.57 8.86 -5.36
N LEU A 188 5.57 9.75 -5.32
CA LEU A 188 4.29 9.46 -4.67
C LEU A 188 3.57 8.17 -5.14
N PRO A 189 3.67 7.72 -6.41
CA PRO A 189 3.06 6.46 -6.83
C PRO A 189 3.56 5.21 -6.09
N LEU A 190 4.66 5.29 -5.31
CA LEU A 190 5.03 4.29 -4.30
C LEU A 190 3.93 3.98 -3.28
N TYR A 191 2.96 4.89 -3.10
CA TYR A 191 1.85 4.77 -2.16
C TYR A 191 0.48 4.65 -2.84
N LEU A 192 0.41 4.54 -4.17
CA LEU A 192 -0.87 4.58 -4.90
C LEU A 192 -1.87 3.50 -4.47
N GLY A 193 -1.41 2.30 -4.11
CA GLY A 193 -2.31 1.24 -3.66
C GLY A 193 -2.83 1.36 -2.21
N VAL A 194 -2.62 2.50 -1.54
CA VAL A 194 -3.15 2.78 -0.20
C VAL A 194 -4.68 2.77 -0.15
N ASP A 195 -5.38 3.09 -1.23
CA ASP A 195 -6.85 3.09 -1.26
C ASP A 195 -7.46 1.71 -0.99
N LEU A 196 -6.73 0.61 -1.24
CA LEU A 196 -7.18 -0.73 -0.87
C LEU A 196 -7.51 -0.85 0.63
N ILE A 197 -6.90 -0.02 1.47
CA ILE A 197 -7.18 0.05 2.90
C ILE A 197 -8.65 0.41 3.17
N LEU A 198 -9.27 1.23 2.32
CA LEU A 198 -10.71 1.56 2.44
C LEU A 198 -11.59 0.34 2.13
N ILE A 199 -11.16 -0.50 1.18
CA ILE A 199 -11.88 -1.71 0.79
C ILE A 199 -11.75 -2.80 1.87
N LEU A 200 -10.64 -2.81 2.61
CA LEU A 200 -10.36 -3.73 3.71
C LEU A 200 -11.13 -3.41 5.01
N SER A 201 -11.59 -2.16 5.17
CA SER A 201 -12.26 -1.69 6.40
C SER A 201 -13.33 -2.66 6.95
N PRO A 202 -14.33 -3.13 6.19
CA PRO A 202 -15.41 -3.94 6.74
C PRO A 202 -14.96 -5.30 7.29
N TYR A 203 -13.77 -5.77 6.94
CA TYR A 203 -13.22 -7.06 7.35
C TYR A 203 -12.31 -6.94 8.58
N TYR A 204 -12.00 -5.72 9.01
CA TYR A 204 -11.21 -5.46 10.20
C TYR A 204 -12.10 -5.36 11.44
N ALA A 205 -11.71 -6.05 12.51
CA ALA A 205 -12.37 -5.94 13.81
C ALA A 205 -12.08 -4.57 14.43
N HIS A 206 -12.93 -3.60 14.15
CA HIS A 206 -12.72 -2.22 14.57
C HIS A 206 -12.83 -2.04 16.09
N LYS A 207 -11.91 -1.25 16.66
CA LYS A 207 -11.95 -0.78 18.05
C LYS A 207 -11.87 0.74 18.07
N ASN A 208 -12.73 1.37 18.88
CA ASN A 208 -12.86 2.82 18.89
C ASN A 208 -11.52 3.52 19.14
N LYS A 209 -11.19 4.51 18.29
CA LYS A 209 -9.95 5.32 18.31
C LYS A 209 -8.63 4.57 18.06
N VAL A 210 -8.63 3.24 18.01
CA VAL A 210 -7.43 2.42 17.76
C VAL A 210 -7.31 2.04 16.29
N SER A 211 -8.45 1.91 15.61
CA SER A 211 -8.52 1.45 14.24
C SER A 211 -7.93 2.43 13.20
N ALA A 212 -7.79 3.71 13.52
CA ALA A 212 -7.07 4.65 12.66
C ALA A 212 -5.56 4.34 12.49
N TRP A 213 -4.98 3.52 13.38
CA TRP A 213 -3.52 3.34 13.43
C TRP A 213 -3.01 2.10 12.70
N TYR A 214 -3.84 1.12 12.37
CA TYR A 214 -3.34 -0.07 11.67
C TYR A 214 -2.70 0.26 10.30
N PRO A 215 -3.25 1.16 9.45
CA PRO A 215 -2.61 1.55 8.19
C PRO A 215 -1.25 2.21 8.44
N VAL A 216 -1.19 3.04 9.50
CA VAL A 216 -0.02 3.82 9.87
C VAL A 216 1.16 2.92 10.22
N TYR A 217 0.94 1.87 11.03
CA TYR A 217 2.01 0.92 11.37
C TYR A 217 2.60 0.24 10.13
N GLY A 218 1.75 -0.14 9.17
CA GLY A 218 2.18 -0.68 7.90
C GLY A 218 3.04 0.30 7.10
N SER A 219 2.57 1.55 6.97
CA SER A 219 3.28 2.60 6.24
C SER A 219 4.64 2.97 6.87
N ILE A 220 4.75 2.98 8.20
CA ILE A 220 6.01 3.23 8.91
C ILE A 220 6.99 2.09 8.62
N ALA A 221 6.56 0.83 8.75
CA ALA A 221 7.41 -0.33 8.47
C ALA A 221 7.90 -0.34 7.02
N SER A 222 7.00 -0.09 6.06
CA SER A 222 7.35 0.06 4.64
C SER A 222 8.31 1.23 4.40
N GLY A 223 8.08 2.37 5.05
CA GLY A 223 8.91 3.57 4.92
C GLY A 223 10.33 3.36 5.40
N ILE A 224 10.51 2.66 6.53
CA ILE A 224 11.83 2.24 7.02
C ILE A 224 12.54 1.36 5.99
N ILE A 225 11.83 0.41 5.38
CA ILE A 225 12.40 -0.42 4.31
C ILE A 225 12.81 0.41 3.10
N VAL A 226 11.96 1.33 2.64
CA VAL A 226 12.28 2.21 1.51
C VAL A 226 13.54 3.03 1.81
N LEU A 227 13.65 3.63 3.00
CA LEU A 227 14.84 4.38 3.38
C LEU A 227 16.09 3.49 3.47
N LEU A 228 15.99 2.32 4.11
CA LEU A 228 17.09 1.36 4.20
C LEU A 228 17.60 0.97 2.81
N VAL A 229 16.69 0.55 1.92
CA VAL A 229 17.03 0.15 0.55
C VAL A 229 17.68 1.31 -0.21
N PHE A 230 17.15 2.52 -0.07
CA PHE A 230 17.69 3.70 -0.73
C PHE A 230 19.14 3.98 -0.31
N PHE A 231 19.39 4.05 1.00
CA PHE A 231 20.74 4.31 1.53
C PHE A 231 21.72 3.20 1.16
N SER A 232 21.31 1.93 1.30
CA SER A 232 22.12 0.78 0.89
C SER A 232 22.55 0.87 -0.57
N ILE A 233 21.69 1.38 -1.46
CA ILE A 233 21.99 1.52 -2.88
C ILE A 233 22.94 2.68 -3.15
N VAL A 234 22.60 3.88 -2.68
CA VAL A 234 23.39 5.09 -2.97
C VAL A 234 24.77 5.01 -2.32
N MET A 235 24.89 4.48 -1.10
CA MET A 235 26.17 4.37 -0.42
C MET A 235 27.07 3.25 -0.99
N ASN A 236 26.52 2.31 -1.77
CA ASN A 236 27.31 1.27 -2.44
C ASN A 236 27.66 1.62 -3.89
N LEU A 237 26.71 2.19 -4.64
CA LEU A 237 26.90 2.50 -6.06
C LEU A 237 27.34 3.94 -6.31
N GLY A 238 27.08 4.86 -5.40
CA GLY A 238 27.20 6.31 -5.61
C GLY A 238 26.01 6.90 -6.38
N TRP A 239 25.91 8.23 -6.37
CA TRP A 239 24.77 8.96 -6.95
C TRP A 239 24.68 8.82 -8.47
N SER A 240 25.75 9.12 -9.21
CA SER A 240 25.75 9.13 -10.68
C SER A 240 25.42 7.75 -11.31
N PRO A 241 25.95 6.62 -10.82
CA PRO A 241 25.56 5.31 -11.33
C PRO A 241 24.09 4.97 -11.06
N VAL A 242 23.53 5.35 -9.91
CA VAL A 242 22.13 5.05 -9.54
C VAL A 242 21.14 5.69 -10.50
N GLU A 243 21.40 6.92 -10.94
CA GLU A 243 20.55 7.63 -11.91
C GLU A 243 20.39 6.84 -13.21
N ARG A 244 21.50 6.25 -13.71
CA ARG A 244 21.58 5.60 -15.02
C ARG A 244 21.05 4.17 -15.05
N LEU A 245 20.78 3.58 -13.88
CA LEU A 245 20.34 2.19 -13.78
C LEU A 245 18.82 2.06 -13.94
N ALA A 246 18.40 1.11 -14.78
CA ALA A 246 16.98 0.79 -14.94
C ALA A 246 16.37 0.19 -13.66
N TYR A 247 17.13 -0.64 -12.94
CA TYR A 247 16.68 -1.31 -11.72
C TYR A 247 17.81 -1.32 -10.68
N PRO A 248 18.10 -0.20 -9.99
CA PRO A 248 19.22 -0.11 -9.04
C PRO A 248 19.14 -1.16 -7.92
N VAL A 249 17.93 -1.43 -7.41
CA VAL A 249 17.69 -2.43 -6.35
C VAL A 249 18.19 -3.81 -6.79
N GLN A 250 17.87 -4.20 -8.01
CA GLN A 250 18.26 -5.49 -8.58
C GLN A 250 19.77 -5.62 -8.74
N VAL A 251 20.44 -4.55 -9.20
CA VAL A 251 21.91 -4.54 -9.38
C VAL A 251 22.62 -4.74 -8.05
N VAL A 252 22.20 -4.01 -7.01
CA VAL A 252 22.86 -4.08 -5.69
C VAL A 252 22.65 -5.43 -5.01
N ILE A 253 21.49 -6.05 -5.18
CA ILE A 253 21.22 -7.40 -4.66
C ILE A 253 22.21 -8.43 -5.23
N GLN A 254 22.67 -8.26 -6.48
CA GLN A 254 23.66 -9.16 -7.10
C GLN A 254 25.08 -8.98 -6.54
N LEU A 255 25.36 -7.87 -5.85
CA LEU A 255 26.65 -7.61 -5.21
C LEU A 255 26.82 -8.41 -3.91
N ILE A 256 25.72 -8.87 -3.29
CA ILE A 256 25.79 -9.66 -2.06
C ILE A 256 26.34 -11.05 -2.37
N ARG A 257 27.54 -11.32 -1.85
CA ARG A 257 28.10 -12.67 -1.73
C ARG A 257 28.51 -12.90 -0.29
N LEU A 258 27.67 -13.59 0.49
CA LEU A 258 28.07 -14.05 1.83
C LEU A 258 28.95 -15.29 1.66
N ARG A 259 30.28 -15.10 1.67
CA ARG A 259 31.22 -16.22 1.68
C ARG A 259 31.06 -17.00 2.99
N GLY A 260 30.87 -18.32 2.90
CA GLY A 260 30.77 -19.21 4.07
C GLY A 260 29.37 -19.41 4.68
N PHE A 261 28.31 -18.93 4.03
CA PHE A 261 26.91 -19.18 4.43
C PHE A 261 26.26 -20.28 3.58
N LEU A 262 25.31 -21.04 4.13
CA LEU A 262 24.57 -22.12 3.42
C LEU A 262 23.92 -21.66 2.10
N VAL A 263 23.58 -20.38 1.98
CA VAL A 263 23.05 -19.76 0.76
C VAL A 263 24.02 -18.68 0.27
N GLU A 264 24.90 -19.05 -0.65
CA GLU A 264 25.92 -18.13 -1.20
C GLU A 264 25.34 -17.03 -2.09
N ARG A 265 24.13 -17.24 -2.64
CA ARG A 265 23.41 -16.29 -3.52
C ARG A 265 22.10 -15.81 -2.88
N LEU A 266 22.21 -15.01 -1.81
CA LEU A 266 21.05 -14.39 -1.15
C LEU A 266 20.14 -13.63 -2.12
N GLY A 267 20.67 -13.12 -3.23
CA GLY A 267 19.86 -12.42 -4.21
C GLY A 267 18.69 -13.24 -4.75
N ILE A 268 18.89 -14.54 -4.99
CA ILE A 268 17.83 -15.45 -5.48
C ILE A 268 16.67 -15.52 -4.48
N VAL A 269 16.98 -15.57 -3.18
CA VAL A 269 15.96 -15.59 -2.12
C VAL A 269 15.13 -14.31 -2.15
N ILE A 270 15.77 -13.14 -2.28
CA ILE A 270 15.05 -11.86 -2.35
C ILE A 270 14.11 -11.81 -3.54
N ILE A 271 14.51 -12.36 -4.68
CA ILE A 271 13.65 -12.38 -5.88
C ILE A 271 12.46 -13.30 -5.68
N ILE A 272 12.66 -14.52 -5.15
CA ILE A 272 11.55 -15.44 -4.85
C ILE A 272 10.54 -14.78 -3.91
N LEU A 273 11.03 -14.16 -2.83
CA LEU A 273 10.19 -13.46 -1.87
C LEU A 273 9.48 -12.25 -2.48
N SER A 274 10.14 -11.54 -3.39
CA SER A 274 9.57 -10.39 -4.07
C SER A 274 8.54 -10.77 -5.13
N VAL A 275 8.74 -11.88 -5.84
CA VAL A 275 7.75 -12.43 -6.77
C VAL A 275 6.52 -12.90 -6.00
N ALA A 276 6.69 -13.57 -4.86
CA ALA A 276 5.58 -13.96 -3.99
C ALA A 276 4.83 -12.72 -3.46
N PHE A 277 5.55 -11.69 -3.02
CA PHE A 277 4.98 -10.45 -2.53
C PHE A 277 4.24 -9.67 -3.63
N THR A 278 4.78 -9.64 -4.85
CA THR A 278 4.13 -8.98 -5.99
C THR A 278 2.90 -9.76 -6.47
N THR A 279 2.96 -11.09 -6.46
CA THR A 279 1.79 -11.94 -6.75
C THR A 279 0.67 -11.70 -5.73
N LEU A 280 1.01 -11.58 -4.44
CA LEU A 280 0.04 -11.19 -3.40
C LEU A 280 -0.54 -9.79 -3.66
N PHE A 281 0.30 -8.81 -4.01
CA PHE A 281 -0.14 -7.47 -4.40
C PHE A 281 -1.15 -7.53 -5.55
N ILE A 282 -0.84 -8.24 -6.64
CA ILE A 282 -1.73 -8.34 -7.81
C ILE A 282 -3.04 -9.02 -7.40
N SER A 283 -2.97 -10.11 -6.61
CA SER A 283 -4.16 -10.80 -6.08
C SER A 283 -5.07 -9.87 -5.30
N ASN A 284 -4.47 -9.06 -4.40
CA ASN A 284 -5.20 -8.13 -3.55
C ASN A 284 -5.92 -7.05 -4.36
N HIS A 285 -5.26 -6.53 -5.42
CA HIS A 285 -5.89 -5.54 -6.28
C HIS A 285 -6.94 -6.12 -7.22
N ILE A 286 -6.73 -7.32 -7.78
CA ILE A 286 -7.77 -8.00 -8.56
C ILE A 286 -9.02 -8.16 -7.68
N TRP A 287 -8.86 -8.66 -6.46
CA TRP A 287 -9.96 -8.78 -5.50
C TRP A 287 -10.61 -7.42 -5.19
N GLY A 288 -9.83 -6.40 -4.80
CA GLY A 288 -10.37 -5.10 -4.40
C GLY A 288 -11.08 -4.35 -5.52
N ILE A 289 -10.54 -4.40 -6.75
CA ILE A 289 -11.17 -3.84 -7.94
C ILE A 289 -12.48 -4.59 -8.22
N SER A 290 -12.47 -5.93 -8.22
CA SER A 290 -13.66 -6.75 -8.44
C SER A 290 -14.76 -6.50 -7.40
N THR A 291 -14.41 -6.37 -6.11
CA THR A 291 -15.35 -5.99 -5.05
C THR A 291 -15.92 -4.60 -5.29
N THR A 292 -15.08 -3.65 -5.70
CA THR A 292 -15.55 -2.29 -6.04
C THR A 292 -16.55 -2.31 -7.20
N ILE A 293 -16.31 -3.10 -8.25
CA ILE A 293 -17.27 -3.26 -9.36
C ILE A 293 -18.60 -3.80 -8.86
N ALA A 294 -18.59 -4.86 -8.05
CA ALA A 294 -19.81 -5.43 -7.48
C ALA A 294 -20.63 -4.36 -6.73
N ARG A 295 -19.98 -3.53 -5.90
CA ARG A 295 -20.64 -2.44 -5.17
C ARG A 295 -21.19 -1.35 -6.09
N ILE A 296 -20.51 -0.99 -7.18
CA ILE A 296 -21.04 -0.03 -8.18
C ILE A 296 -22.35 -0.53 -8.78
N PHE A 297 -22.46 -1.83 -9.06
CA PHE A 297 -23.68 -2.46 -9.57
C PHE A 297 -24.74 -2.73 -8.47
N GLY A 298 -24.49 -2.34 -7.23
CA GLY A 298 -25.41 -2.53 -6.11
C GLY A 298 -25.45 -3.97 -5.58
N GLN A 299 -24.50 -4.81 -5.99
CA GLN A 299 -24.35 -6.17 -5.48
C GLN A 299 -23.65 -6.17 -4.12
N SER A 300 -23.77 -7.29 -3.39
CA SER A 300 -22.99 -7.48 -2.16
C SER A 300 -21.51 -7.65 -2.49
N ASP A 301 -20.66 -7.27 -1.54
CA ASP A 301 -19.20 -7.47 -1.61
C ASP A 301 -18.82 -8.94 -1.80
N HIS A 302 -19.64 -9.88 -1.34
CA HIS A 302 -19.45 -11.32 -1.54
C HIS A 302 -19.62 -11.79 -3.01
N GLN A 303 -20.31 -11.01 -3.85
CA GLN A 303 -20.56 -11.34 -5.26
C GLN A 303 -19.43 -10.87 -6.19
N PHE A 304 -18.23 -10.60 -5.67
CA PHE A 304 -17.09 -10.11 -6.45
C PHE A 304 -16.54 -11.11 -7.49
N LYS A 305 -16.74 -12.42 -7.30
CA LYS A 305 -16.05 -13.48 -8.07
C LYS A 305 -16.19 -13.37 -9.59
N PRO A 306 -17.39 -13.15 -10.18
CA PRO A 306 -17.53 -13.02 -11.63
C PRO A 306 -16.71 -11.87 -12.20
N TYR A 307 -16.57 -10.77 -11.45
CA TYR A 307 -15.79 -9.62 -11.89
C TYR A 307 -14.28 -9.89 -11.91
N THR A 308 -13.78 -10.89 -11.18
CA THR A 308 -12.36 -11.26 -11.25
C THR A 308 -11.99 -11.83 -12.62
N LEU A 309 -12.94 -12.47 -13.32
CA LEU A 309 -12.76 -12.96 -14.70
C LEU A 309 -12.66 -11.83 -15.72
N PHE A 310 -13.14 -10.63 -15.37
CA PHE A 310 -12.96 -9.44 -16.20
C PHE A 310 -11.65 -8.72 -15.85
N VAL A 311 -11.41 -8.49 -14.56
CA VAL A 311 -10.26 -7.69 -14.10
C VAL A 311 -8.92 -8.38 -14.41
N ALA A 312 -8.80 -9.69 -14.17
CA ALA A 312 -7.52 -10.39 -14.34
C ALA A 312 -7.03 -10.39 -15.82
N PRO A 313 -7.88 -10.70 -16.84
CA PRO A 313 -7.48 -10.55 -18.23
C PRO A 313 -7.14 -9.12 -18.62
N CYS A 314 -7.88 -8.11 -18.15
CA CYS A 314 -7.54 -6.70 -18.41
C CYS A 314 -6.13 -6.36 -17.88
N VAL A 315 -5.84 -6.78 -16.64
CA VAL A 315 -4.52 -6.56 -16.03
C VAL A 315 -3.41 -7.20 -16.86
N TYR A 316 -3.60 -8.45 -17.25
CA TYR A 316 -2.64 -9.21 -18.05
C TYR A 316 -2.43 -8.61 -19.45
N THR A 317 -3.51 -8.36 -20.19
CA THR A 317 -3.42 -7.83 -21.56
C THR A 317 -2.75 -6.46 -21.58
N LEU A 318 -3.13 -5.56 -20.67
CA LEU A 318 -2.48 -4.24 -20.57
C LEU A 318 -0.99 -4.35 -20.21
N SER A 319 -0.60 -5.34 -19.38
CA SER A 319 0.82 -5.56 -19.08
C SER A 319 1.64 -6.01 -20.30
N LEU A 320 1.00 -6.67 -21.28
CA LEU A 320 1.66 -7.11 -22.51
C LEU A 320 1.69 -6.04 -23.59
N ILE A 321 0.73 -5.11 -23.58
CA ILE A 321 0.70 -3.97 -24.51
C ILE A 321 1.91 -3.06 -24.29
N VAL A 322 2.36 -2.91 -23.04
CA VAL A 322 3.56 -2.12 -22.70
C VAL A 322 4.80 -2.80 -23.28
N GLN A 323 5.43 -2.16 -24.25
CA GLN A 323 6.49 -2.78 -25.05
C GLN A 323 7.86 -2.62 -24.39
N SER A 324 8.12 -1.48 -23.75
CA SER A 324 9.44 -1.11 -23.23
C SER A 324 9.40 -0.52 -21.81
N THR A 325 10.53 -0.58 -21.10
CA THR A 325 10.65 0.00 -19.75
C THR A 325 10.59 1.53 -19.79
N VAL A 326 11.00 2.14 -20.90
CA VAL A 326 10.88 3.59 -21.13
C VAL A 326 9.40 3.99 -21.22
N GLU A 327 8.62 3.25 -22.01
CA GLU A 327 7.17 3.45 -22.11
C GLU A 327 6.47 3.23 -20.77
N ALA A 328 6.80 2.14 -20.05
CA ALA A 328 6.26 1.86 -18.73
C ALA A 328 6.50 3.02 -17.75
N ARG A 329 7.73 3.56 -17.72
CA ARG A 329 8.10 4.72 -16.90
C ARG A 329 7.38 5.99 -17.34
N SER A 330 7.21 6.21 -18.65
CA SER A 330 6.44 7.33 -19.18
C SER A 330 4.99 7.29 -18.70
N LEU A 331 4.34 6.12 -18.70
CA LEU A 331 2.99 5.94 -18.16
C LEU A 331 2.95 6.23 -16.65
N VAL A 332 3.97 5.81 -15.90
CA VAL A 332 4.08 6.15 -14.47
C VAL A 332 4.19 7.67 -14.27
N TYR A 333 5.05 8.35 -15.02
CA TYR A 333 5.30 9.79 -14.83
C TYR A 333 4.17 10.68 -15.33
N ASN A 334 3.63 10.39 -16.51
CA ASN A 334 2.67 11.26 -17.17
C ASN A 334 1.23 10.96 -16.76
N ILE A 335 0.92 9.72 -16.37
CA ILE A 335 -0.44 9.32 -15.99
C ILE A 335 -0.52 9.02 -14.50
N LEU A 336 0.24 8.03 -13.99
CA LEU A 336 0.06 7.61 -12.60
C LEU A 336 0.48 8.67 -11.59
N THR A 337 1.52 9.44 -11.85
CA THR A 337 2.02 10.47 -10.92
C THR A 337 0.97 11.55 -10.63
N PRO A 338 0.47 12.31 -11.62
CA PRO A 338 -0.56 13.33 -11.35
C PRO A 338 -1.84 12.72 -10.77
N VAL A 339 -2.25 11.55 -11.27
CA VAL A 339 -3.45 10.89 -10.77
C VAL A 339 -3.27 10.40 -9.34
N THR A 340 -2.08 9.95 -8.94
CA THR A 340 -1.81 9.53 -7.55
C THR A 340 -2.09 10.67 -6.58
N TRP A 341 -1.58 11.87 -6.86
CA TRP A 341 -1.86 13.05 -6.03
C TRP A 341 -3.36 13.31 -5.88
N LEU A 342 -4.11 13.19 -6.99
CA LEU A 342 -5.56 13.32 -6.95
C LEU A 342 -6.22 12.21 -6.10
N LEU A 343 -5.85 10.95 -6.32
CA LEU A 343 -6.53 9.79 -5.73
C LEU A 343 -6.21 9.57 -4.26
N ILE A 344 -4.95 9.78 -3.83
CA ILE A 344 -4.54 9.43 -2.46
C ILE A 344 -4.49 10.64 -1.54
N VAL A 345 -4.34 11.86 -2.07
CA VAL A 345 -4.32 13.09 -1.28
C VAL A 345 -5.63 13.84 -1.41
N ILE A 346 -5.99 14.30 -2.60
CA ILE A 346 -7.11 15.23 -2.79
C ILE A 346 -8.46 14.55 -2.48
N ILE A 347 -8.76 13.41 -3.11
CA ILE A 347 -10.04 12.73 -2.94
C ILE A 347 -10.28 12.26 -1.50
N PRO A 348 -9.34 11.61 -0.79
CA PRO A 348 -9.54 11.16 0.58
C PRO A 348 -9.67 12.34 1.54
N THR A 349 -8.91 13.44 1.31
CA THR A 349 -9.09 14.69 2.05
C THR A 349 -10.48 15.26 1.84
N ALA A 350 -10.95 15.36 0.59
CA ALA A 350 -12.29 15.86 0.28
C ALA A 350 -13.39 14.98 0.91
N LYS A 351 -13.25 13.65 0.84
CA LYS A 351 -14.16 12.70 1.50
C LYS A 351 -14.18 12.91 3.02
N LEU A 352 -13.00 13.02 3.64
CA LEU A 352 -12.88 13.19 5.09
C LEU A 352 -13.45 14.55 5.53
N VAL A 353 -13.07 15.65 4.89
CA VAL A 353 -13.61 17.00 5.17
C VAL A 353 -15.13 17.03 5.00
N THR A 354 -15.65 16.51 3.88
CA THR A 354 -17.10 16.44 3.63
C THR A 354 -17.81 15.67 4.74
N SER A 355 -17.22 14.55 5.19
CA SER A 355 -17.79 13.76 6.29
C SER A 355 -17.87 14.55 7.60
N TYR A 356 -16.86 15.37 7.92
CA TYR A 356 -16.86 16.23 9.11
C TYR A 356 -17.86 17.38 8.99
N VAL A 357 -17.85 18.09 7.86
CA VAL A 357 -18.73 19.25 7.61
C VAL A 357 -20.20 18.83 7.63
N ARG A 358 -20.54 17.70 6.99
CA ARG A 358 -21.93 17.18 6.94
C ARG A 358 -22.31 16.34 8.16
N ASN A 359 -21.37 16.12 9.08
CA ASN A 359 -21.50 15.24 10.24
C ASN A 359 -22.05 13.82 9.94
N ILE A 360 -21.70 13.26 8.77
CA ILE A 360 -22.16 11.92 8.36
C ILE A 360 -21.21 10.86 8.94
N ARG A 361 -21.73 9.85 9.62
CA ARG A 361 -20.96 8.72 10.20
C ARG A 361 -21.83 7.46 10.18
N THR A 362 -21.23 6.29 9.96
CA THR A 362 -21.94 4.99 9.97
C THR A 362 -21.38 4.07 11.06
N ASP A 363 -21.08 4.66 12.22
CA ASP A 363 -20.47 3.93 13.32
C ASP A 363 -21.56 3.29 14.18
N ASP A 364 -21.89 2.04 13.86
CA ASP A 364 -22.87 1.24 14.61
C ASP A 364 -22.23 0.54 15.82
N ARG A 365 -20.99 0.90 16.20
CA ARG A 365 -20.35 0.38 17.42
C ARG A 365 -21.20 0.80 18.61
N GLU A 366 -21.70 -0.16 19.39
CA GLU A 366 -22.33 0.10 20.68
C GLU A 366 -21.45 1.09 21.45
N GLU A 367 -21.94 2.32 21.62
CA GLU A 367 -21.37 3.23 22.60
C GLU A 367 -21.53 2.53 23.95
N GLY A 368 -20.47 1.84 24.41
CA GLY A 368 -20.39 1.35 25.78
C GLY A 368 -20.84 2.48 26.71
N PRO A 369 -21.65 2.17 27.73
CA PRO A 369 -22.68 3.05 28.25
C PRO A 369 -22.13 4.44 28.45
N ARG A 370 -22.74 5.43 27.77
CA ARG A 370 -22.59 6.84 28.14
C ARG A 370 -22.68 6.86 29.65
N GLN A 371 -21.60 7.25 30.32
CA GLN A 371 -21.67 7.55 31.74
C GLN A 371 -22.73 8.63 31.86
N ILE A 372 -23.95 8.21 32.18
CA ILE A 372 -24.98 9.07 32.72
C ILE A 372 -24.28 9.66 33.92
N LYS A 373 -23.91 10.94 33.82
CA LYS A 373 -23.48 11.72 34.98
C LYS A 373 -24.56 11.48 36.03
N GLN A 374 -24.24 10.69 37.06
CA GLN A 374 -25.15 10.48 38.17
C GLN A 374 -25.52 11.87 38.68
N PRO A 375 -26.81 12.21 38.78
CA PRO A 375 -27.20 13.46 39.38
C PRO A 375 -26.75 13.44 40.85
N ASN A 376 -25.92 14.42 41.18
CA ASN A 376 -25.53 14.88 42.52
C ASN A 376 -25.83 13.93 43.70
N GLN A 377 -24.76 13.38 44.29
CA GLN A 377 -24.75 12.71 45.59
C GLN A 377 -25.00 13.68 46.78
N THR A 378 -25.90 14.65 46.64
CA THR A 378 -26.27 15.56 47.74
C THR A 378 -27.35 14.96 48.64
N TYR A 379 -28.00 13.85 48.25
CA TYR A 379 -29.13 13.27 49.00
C TYR A 379 -28.80 12.20 50.04
N ARG A 380 -27.53 11.80 50.20
CA ARG A 380 -27.13 10.71 51.14
C ARG A 380 -26.62 11.16 52.51
N ARG A 381 -26.62 12.47 52.83
CA ARG A 381 -26.20 12.96 54.16
C ARG A 381 -27.32 13.16 55.17
N THR A 382 -28.60 13.11 54.77
CA THR A 382 -29.71 13.42 55.69
C THR A 382 -30.29 12.20 56.42
N GLN A 383 -30.03 10.96 55.96
CA GLN A 383 -30.56 9.75 56.61
C GLN A 383 -29.62 9.06 57.61
N ARG A 384 -28.39 9.54 57.79
CA ARG A 384 -27.44 8.99 58.80
C ARG A 384 -27.47 9.70 60.16
N ARG A 385 -28.34 10.70 60.36
CA ARG A 385 -28.47 11.42 61.65
C ARG A 385 -29.62 10.99 62.55
N THR A 386 -30.47 10.04 62.14
CA THR A 386 -31.67 9.62 62.92
C THR A 386 -31.63 8.18 63.44
N ARG A 387 -30.49 7.48 63.38
CA ARG A 387 -30.32 6.14 64.00
C ARG A 387 -29.18 6.10 65.02
N GLY A 388 -29.20 7.05 65.95
CA GLY A 388 -28.27 7.12 67.07
C GLY A 388 -28.92 7.69 68.31
N LYS A 389 -30.11 7.20 68.67
CA LYS A 389 -30.75 7.33 70.00
C LYS A 389 -31.70 6.15 70.21
N ALA A 390 -31.18 5.09 70.80
CA ALA A 390 -31.86 4.11 71.65
C ALA A 390 -30.77 3.28 72.32
#